data_AF-A0A928ARP8-F1
#
_entry.id   AF-A0A928ARP8-F1
#
_cell.length_a   1.000
_cell.length_b   1.000
_cell.length_c   1.000
_cell.angle_alpha   90.00
_cell.angle_beta   90.00
_cell.angle_gamma   90.00
#
_symmetry.space_group_name_H-M   'P 1'
#
loop_
_entity.id
_entity.type
_entity.pdbx_description
1 polymer ?
#
loop_
_entity_poly.entity_id
_entity_poly.type
_entity_poly.pdbx_seq_one_letter_code
_entity_poly.pdbx_strand_id
1 'polypeptide(L)'
;MGLIGSIVGGALNIGASIFGGIKQAKAAKKVKANLQNQLKENQDWYDRRYNEDATQRADAQRLITMTEESIKNRNKQAAGAAAVMGGTEESVAAAKAANNGALADTMSQIAVNAEQRKDAIEGQYLERKAGINNQLNDMEMKKAQNISQAVQGVASAAGDIAGNF
;
A
#
# COMPACT_ATOMS: atom_id res chain seq x y z
N MET A 1 -4.86 12.89 -12.15
CA MET A 1 -5.84 13.54 -11.28
C MET A 1 -6.22 12.57 -10.18
N GLY A 2 -5.82 12.86 -8.95
CA GLY A 2 -5.80 11.92 -7.82
C GLY A 2 -7.18 11.59 -7.24
N LEU A 3 -7.33 10.33 -6.83
CA LEU A 3 -8.48 9.77 -6.12
C LEU A 3 -8.07 9.11 -4.79
N ILE A 4 -7.01 9.64 -4.14
CA ILE A 4 -6.71 9.30 -2.74
C ILE A 4 -7.23 10.45 -1.88
N GLY A 5 -8.56 10.60 -1.92
CA GLY A 5 -9.31 11.47 -1.04
C GLY A 5 -9.81 10.69 0.16
N SER A 6 -9.44 11.17 1.35
CA SER A 6 -10.26 11.17 2.57
C SER A 6 -10.59 9.86 3.30
N ILE A 7 -9.59 9.13 3.81
CA ILE A 7 -9.82 8.25 5.00
C ILE A 7 -8.94 8.64 6.22
N VAL A 8 -8.09 9.67 6.09
CA VAL A 8 -7.44 10.26 7.28
C VAL A 8 -8.40 11.25 7.93
N GLY A 9 -9.38 10.72 8.65
CA GLY A 9 -10.44 11.48 9.31
C GLY A 9 -10.91 10.87 10.62
N GLY A 10 -10.07 10.07 11.27
CA GLY A 10 -10.29 9.59 12.64
C GLY A 10 -9.83 10.61 13.67
N ALA A 11 -10.24 11.88 13.53
CA ALA A 11 -10.08 12.88 14.58
C ALA A 11 -11.01 12.51 15.74
N LEU A 12 -10.55 11.62 16.62
CA LEU A 12 -11.08 11.54 17.96
C LEU A 12 -10.66 12.82 18.69
N ASN A 13 -11.48 13.86 18.50
CA ASN A 13 -11.59 15.00 19.39
C ASN A 13 -11.93 14.49 20.80
N ILE A 14 -10.92 14.04 21.54
CA ILE A 14 -11.03 13.92 23.00
C ILE A 14 -10.79 15.34 23.53
N GLY A 15 -11.83 16.15 23.39
CA GLY A 15 -11.94 17.47 24.00
C GLY A 15 -12.02 17.32 25.53
N ALA A 16 -11.20 18.11 26.19
CA ALA A 16 -11.30 18.61 27.56
C ALA A 16 -12.45 18.06 28.41
N SER A 17 -12.19 17.00 29.17
CA SER A 17 -12.79 16.85 30.50
C SER A 17 -11.94 15.87 31.30
N ILE A 18 -11.19 16.43 32.23
CA ILE A 18 -10.48 15.73 33.28
C ILE A 18 -11.55 15.16 34.22
N PHE A 19 -12.13 14.01 33.86
CA PHE A 19 -13.02 13.24 34.71
C PHE A 19 -12.62 11.75 34.67
N GLY A 20 -11.90 11.33 35.72
CA GLY A 20 -11.80 9.92 36.14
C GLY A 20 -10.58 9.13 35.65
N GLY A 21 -9.62 8.90 36.55
CA GLY A 21 -8.37 8.15 36.33
C GLY A 21 -8.49 6.69 35.86
N ILE A 22 -9.70 6.11 35.81
CA ILE A 22 -9.94 4.74 35.29
C ILE A 22 -10.55 4.75 33.88
N LYS A 23 -11.40 5.74 33.55
CA LYS A 23 -12.06 5.82 32.23
C LYS A 23 -11.08 6.26 31.14
N GLN A 24 -10.15 7.17 31.43
CA GLN A 24 -9.08 7.56 30.50
C GLN A 24 -8.12 6.41 30.20
N ALA A 25 -7.77 5.58 31.19
CA ALA A 25 -6.92 4.41 30.97
C ALA A 25 -7.58 3.37 30.04
N LYS A 26 -8.88 3.12 30.19
CA LYS A 26 -9.65 2.26 29.27
C LYS A 26 -9.75 2.85 27.87
N ALA A 27 -10.01 4.16 27.75
CA ALA A 27 -10.07 4.84 26.47
C ALA A 27 -8.72 4.78 25.73
N ALA A 28 -7.61 5.11 26.41
CA ALA A 28 -6.27 5.00 25.86
C ALA A 28 -5.93 3.57 25.42
N LYS A 29 -6.30 2.55 26.23
CA LYS A 29 -6.14 1.14 25.86
C LYS A 29 -6.94 0.78 24.60
N LYS A 30 -8.17 1.28 24.45
CA LYS A 30 -9.00 1.07 23.26
C LYS A 30 -8.40 1.75 22.03
N VAL A 31 -7.88 2.97 22.16
CA VAL A 31 -7.20 3.65 21.04
C VAL A 31 -5.93 2.89 20.65
N LYS A 32 -5.09 2.47 21.62
CA LYS A 32 -3.90 1.64 21.34
C LYS A 32 -4.26 0.33 20.64
N ALA A 33 -5.30 -0.36 21.12
CA ALA A 33 -5.79 -1.59 20.48
C ALA A 33 -6.29 -1.34 19.04
N ASN A 34 -7.01 -0.24 18.80
CA ASN A 34 -7.44 0.13 17.47
C ASN A 34 -6.25 0.44 16.53
N LEU A 35 -5.21 1.12 17.02
CA LEU A 35 -4.00 1.40 16.23
C LEU A 35 -3.22 0.11 15.93
N GLN A 36 -3.14 -0.81 16.88
CA GLN A 36 -2.54 -2.12 16.66
C GLN A 36 -3.34 -2.96 15.65
N ASN A 37 -4.67 -2.91 15.71
CA ASN A 37 -5.53 -3.52 14.70
C ASN A 37 -5.29 -2.90 13.33
N GLN A 38 -5.18 -1.57 13.23
CA GLN A 38 -4.85 -0.90 11.96
C GLN A 38 -3.48 -1.30 11.42
N LEU A 39 -2.47 -1.51 12.28
CA LEU A 39 -1.17 -2.04 11.86
C LEU A 39 -1.32 -3.44 11.28
N LYS A 40 -2.10 -4.31 11.94
CA LYS A 40 -2.37 -5.67 11.47
C LYS A 40 -3.12 -5.66 10.14
N GLU A 41 -4.18 -4.87 10.03
CA GLU A 41 -4.95 -4.73 8.79
C GLU A 41 -4.09 -4.18 7.65
N ASN A 42 -3.19 -3.23 7.94
CA ASN A 42 -2.24 -2.73 6.94
C ASN A 42 -1.25 -3.81 6.49
N GLN A 43 -0.80 -4.66 7.40
CA GLN A 43 0.07 -5.80 7.09
C GLN A 43 -0.67 -6.87 6.30
N ASP A 44 -1.87 -7.27 6.72
CA ASP A 44 -2.71 -8.23 6.00
C ASP A 44 -3.05 -7.72 4.57
N TRP A 45 -3.29 -6.41 4.43
CA TRP A 45 -3.48 -5.77 3.13
C TRP A 45 -2.22 -5.82 2.27
N TYR A 46 -1.05 -5.51 2.85
CA TYR A 46 0.23 -5.57 2.17
C TYR A 46 0.54 -7.00 1.70
N ASP A 47 0.45 -7.99 2.59
CA ASP A 47 0.72 -9.39 2.28
C ASP A 47 -0.21 -9.90 1.17
N ARG A 48 -1.49 -9.49 1.18
CA ARG A 48 -2.42 -9.86 0.10
C ARG A 48 -2.05 -9.20 -1.24
N ARG A 49 -1.70 -7.91 -1.23
CA ARG A 49 -1.45 -7.13 -2.45
C ARG A 49 -0.08 -7.38 -3.06
N TYR A 50 0.94 -7.58 -2.24
CA TYR A 50 2.31 -7.84 -2.68
C TYR A 50 2.44 -9.24 -3.31
N ASN A 51 1.68 -10.22 -2.81
CA ASN A 51 1.68 -11.59 -3.31
C ASN A 51 0.64 -11.85 -4.43
N GLU A 52 -0.13 -10.84 -4.84
CA GLU A 52 -1.08 -10.97 -5.95
C GLU A 52 -0.31 -11.13 -7.28
N ASP A 53 -0.50 -12.26 -7.98
CA ASP A 53 0.22 -12.57 -9.22
C ASP A 53 -0.06 -11.51 -10.29
N ALA A 54 1.00 -10.91 -10.82
CA ALA A 54 0.89 -9.84 -11.80
C ALA A 54 0.48 -10.32 -13.20
N THR A 55 0.75 -11.58 -13.54
CA THR A 55 0.47 -12.16 -14.86
C THR A 55 -0.99 -12.52 -15.05
N GLN A 56 -1.68 -12.86 -13.96
CA GLN A 56 -3.10 -13.24 -13.96
C GLN A 56 -4.05 -12.05 -13.96
N ARG A 57 -3.52 -10.83 -14.07
CA ARG A 57 -4.32 -9.62 -13.97
C ARG A 57 -4.91 -9.20 -15.30
N ALA A 58 -6.08 -8.58 -15.22
CA ALA A 58 -6.83 -8.12 -16.38
C ALA A 58 -6.05 -7.15 -17.28
N ASP A 59 -5.15 -6.33 -16.72
CA ASP A 59 -4.29 -5.41 -17.49
C ASP A 59 -3.18 -6.15 -18.24
N ALA A 60 -2.50 -7.09 -17.59
CA ALA A 60 -1.53 -7.97 -18.23
C ALA A 60 -2.18 -8.83 -19.34
N GLN A 61 -3.31 -9.47 -19.04
CA GLN A 61 -4.08 -10.26 -20.00
C GLN A 61 -4.58 -9.42 -21.18
N ARG A 62 -4.98 -8.17 -20.94
CA ARG A 62 -5.38 -7.25 -22.01
C ARG A 62 -4.19 -6.89 -22.90
N LEU A 63 -3.02 -6.63 -22.32
CA LEU A 63 -1.81 -6.30 -23.08
C LEU A 63 -1.36 -7.51 -23.93
N ILE A 64 -1.41 -8.72 -23.37
CA ILE A 64 -1.16 -9.98 -24.09
C ILE A 64 -2.17 -10.13 -25.23
N THR A 65 -3.47 -10.03 -24.96
CA THR A 65 -4.53 -10.14 -25.96
C THR A 65 -4.34 -9.14 -27.11
N MET A 66 -4.05 -7.88 -26.80
CA MET A 66 -3.80 -6.84 -27.80
C MET A 66 -2.56 -7.15 -28.65
N THR A 67 -1.51 -7.69 -28.03
CA THR A 67 -0.28 -8.10 -28.73
C THR A 67 -0.56 -9.28 -29.66
N GLU A 68 -1.27 -10.29 -29.18
CA GLU A 68 -1.70 -11.45 -29.97
C GLU A 68 -2.58 -11.03 -31.15
N GLU A 69 -3.52 -10.11 -30.94
CA GLU A 69 -4.39 -9.60 -32.00
C GLU A 69 -3.60 -8.81 -33.05
N SER A 70 -2.62 -8.01 -32.63
CA SER A 70 -1.69 -7.30 -33.52
C SER A 70 -0.86 -8.28 -34.36
N ILE A 71 -0.29 -9.31 -33.73
CA ILE A 71 0.45 -10.39 -34.38
C ILE A 71 -0.43 -11.11 -35.39
N LYS A 72 -1.67 -11.46 -35.00
CA LYS A 72 -2.64 -12.14 -35.87
C LYS A 72 -3.00 -11.30 -37.08
N ASN A 73 -3.21 -9.99 -36.91
CA ASN A 73 -3.52 -9.08 -38.01
C ASN A 73 -2.33 -8.93 -38.97
N ARG A 74 -1.09 -8.81 -38.45
CA ARG A 74 0.12 -8.79 -39.28
C ARG A 74 0.30 -10.09 -40.06
N ASN A 75 0.10 -11.23 -39.41
CA ASN A 75 0.19 -12.53 -40.06
C ASN A 75 -0.88 -12.71 -41.14
N LYS A 76 -2.11 -12.24 -40.93
CA LYS A 76 -3.16 -12.26 -41.96
C LYS A 76 -2.80 -11.39 -43.18
N GLN A 77 -2.28 -10.19 -42.95
CA GLN A 77 -1.83 -9.30 -44.03
C GLN A 77 -0.66 -9.90 -44.81
N ALA A 78 0.32 -10.45 -44.09
CA ALA A 78 1.47 -11.13 -44.70
C ALA A 78 1.03 -12.36 -45.50
N ALA A 79 0.10 -13.17 -44.98
CA ALA A 79 -0.45 -14.32 -45.70
C ALA A 79 -1.23 -13.92 -46.96
N GLY A 80 -2.03 -12.85 -46.90
CA GLY A 80 -2.74 -12.30 -48.06
C GLY A 80 -1.79 -11.79 -49.15
N ALA A 81 -0.73 -11.09 -48.77
CA ALA A 81 0.30 -10.65 -49.71
C ALA A 81 1.12 -11.81 -50.28
N ALA A 82 1.49 -12.78 -49.43
CA ALA A 82 2.24 -13.98 -49.83
C ALA A 82 1.44 -14.91 -50.74
N ALA A 83 0.11 -14.99 -50.58
CA ALA A 83 -0.75 -15.76 -51.48
C ALA A 83 -0.76 -15.20 -52.91
N VAL A 84 -0.51 -13.89 -53.08
CA VAL A 84 -0.49 -13.22 -54.38
C VAL A 84 0.94 -13.12 -54.96
N MET A 85 1.94 -12.90 -54.11
CA MET A 85 3.33 -12.68 -54.55
C MET A 85 4.26 -13.90 -54.43
N GLY A 86 3.84 -14.98 -53.76
CA GLY A 86 4.66 -16.17 -53.52
C GLY A 86 5.65 -15.97 -52.36
N GLY A 87 5.21 -16.20 -51.11
CA GLY A 87 6.07 -16.05 -49.93
C GLY A 87 7.13 -17.15 -49.79
N THR A 88 8.39 -16.77 -49.57
CA THR A 88 9.50 -17.69 -49.29
C THR A 88 9.53 -18.10 -47.81
N GLU A 89 10.08 -19.28 -47.48
CA GLU A 89 10.20 -19.78 -46.09
C GLU A 89 10.95 -18.82 -45.16
N GLU A 90 11.91 -18.07 -45.70
CA GLU A 90 12.66 -17.03 -44.99
C GLU A 90 11.76 -15.91 -44.46
N SER A 91 10.75 -15.49 -45.24
CA SER A 91 9.79 -14.47 -44.81
C SER A 91 8.91 -14.95 -43.63
N VAL A 92 8.58 -16.24 -43.60
CA VAL A 92 7.80 -16.86 -42.53
C VAL A 92 8.63 -16.98 -41.25
N ALA A 93 9.90 -17.35 -41.38
CA ALA A 93 10.84 -17.41 -40.26
C ALA A 93 11.07 -16.01 -39.65
N ALA A 94 11.31 -15.00 -40.48
CA ALA A 94 11.47 -13.62 -40.03
C ALA A 94 10.21 -13.08 -39.33
N ALA A 95 9.01 -13.36 -39.87
CA ALA A 95 7.75 -12.97 -39.24
C ALA A 95 7.55 -13.64 -37.88
N LYS A 96 7.86 -14.94 -37.74
CA LYS A 96 7.81 -15.64 -36.45
C LYS A 96 8.78 -15.05 -35.43
N ALA A 97 10.01 -14.75 -35.84
CA ALA A 97 11.00 -14.12 -34.97
C ALA A 97 10.52 -12.74 -34.47
N ALA A 98 9.98 -11.91 -35.37
CA ALA A 98 9.42 -10.61 -35.01
C ALA A 98 8.20 -10.71 -34.06
N ASN A 99 7.32 -11.70 -34.29
CA ASN A 99 6.17 -11.94 -33.42
C ASN A 99 6.59 -12.42 -32.02
N ASN A 100 7.56 -13.33 -31.95
CA ASN A 100 8.11 -13.80 -30.67
C ASN A 100 8.79 -12.67 -29.91
N GLY A 101 9.52 -11.79 -30.61
CA GLY A 101 10.10 -10.57 -30.03
C GLY A 101 9.03 -9.66 -29.45
N ALA A 102 7.97 -9.37 -30.20
CA ALA A 102 6.86 -8.54 -29.71
C ALA A 102 6.18 -9.13 -28.47
N LEU A 103 5.99 -10.46 -28.42
CA LEU A 103 5.44 -11.13 -27.25
C LEU A 103 6.40 -11.02 -26.05
N ALA A 104 7.70 -11.22 -26.26
CA ALA A 104 8.73 -11.12 -25.22
C ALA A 104 8.86 -9.70 -24.66
N ASP A 105 8.78 -8.68 -25.51
CA ASP A 105 8.77 -7.27 -25.12
C ASP A 105 7.53 -6.93 -24.30
N THR A 106 6.35 -7.40 -24.72
CA THR A 106 5.11 -7.26 -23.96
C THR A 106 5.22 -7.91 -22.59
N MET A 107 5.74 -9.14 -22.50
CA MET A 107 5.94 -9.82 -21.22
C MET A 107 6.93 -9.07 -20.33
N SER A 108 8.01 -8.53 -20.90
CA SER A 108 8.99 -7.72 -20.18
C SER A 108 8.36 -6.43 -19.63
N GLN A 109 7.51 -5.76 -20.42
CA GLN A 109 6.75 -4.60 -19.96
C GLN A 109 5.78 -4.95 -18.83
N ILE A 110 5.11 -6.11 -18.91
CA ILE A 110 4.23 -6.59 -17.83
C ILE A 110 5.04 -6.79 -16.54
N ALA A 111 6.21 -7.41 -16.63
CA ALA A 111 7.10 -7.62 -15.48
C ALA A 111 7.57 -6.30 -14.86
N VAL A 112 8.00 -5.33 -15.68
CA VAL A 112 8.43 -4.00 -15.18
C VAL A 112 7.27 -3.26 -14.51
N ASN A 113 6.08 -3.26 -15.12
CA ASN A 113 4.89 -2.64 -14.49
C ASN A 113 4.49 -3.35 -13.19
N ALA A 114 4.68 -4.67 -13.11
CA ALA A 114 4.44 -5.43 -11.89
C ALA A 114 5.36 -4.99 -10.76
N GLU A 115 6.65 -4.84 -11.05
CA GLU A 115 7.67 -4.41 -10.08
C GLU A 115 7.43 -2.98 -9.58
N GLN A 116 7.20 -2.03 -10.49
CA GLN A 116 6.83 -0.66 -10.12
C GLN A 116 5.61 -0.60 -9.20
N ARG A 117 4.66 -1.51 -9.39
CA ARG A 117 3.46 -1.56 -8.54
C ARG A 117 3.74 -2.21 -7.19
N LYS A 118 4.63 -3.19 -7.11
CA LYS A 118 5.12 -3.72 -5.83
C LYS A 118 5.81 -2.63 -5.03
N ASP A 119 6.68 -1.85 -5.66
CA ASP A 119 7.36 -0.71 -5.04
C ASP A 119 6.34 0.33 -4.54
N ALA A 120 5.30 0.62 -5.34
CA ALA A 120 4.23 1.52 -4.93
C ALA A 120 3.41 0.98 -3.73
N ILE A 121 3.11 -0.32 -3.71
CA ILE A 121 2.44 -0.98 -2.59
C ILE A 121 3.30 -0.94 -1.33
N GLU A 122 4.60 -1.21 -1.46
CA GLU A 122 5.56 -1.12 -0.35
C GLU A 122 5.66 0.31 0.18
N GLY A 123 5.76 1.31 -0.70
CA GLY A 123 5.74 2.72 -0.32
C GLY A 123 4.50 3.09 0.49
N GLN A 124 3.31 2.69 0.02
CA GLN A 124 2.05 2.92 0.74
C GLN A 124 2.00 2.20 2.10
N TYR A 125 2.52 0.96 2.16
CA TYR A 125 2.59 0.20 3.40
C TYR A 125 3.50 0.89 4.42
N LEU A 126 4.70 1.30 4.01
CA LEU A 126 5.67 1.99 4.86
C LEU A 126 5.13 3.33 5.35
N GLU A 127 4.50 4.11 4.47
CA GLU A 127 3.88 5.40 4.83
C GLU A 127 2.77 5.21 5.87
N ARG A 128 1.85 4.26 5.65
CA ARG A 128 0.77 3.99 6.60
C ARG A 128 1.31 3.47 7.93
N LYS A 129 2.31 2.58 7.90
CA LYS A 129 2.98 2.05 9.10
C LYS A 129 3.68 3.15 9.89
N ALA A 130 4.41 4.03 9.23
CA ALA A 130 5.06 5.19 9.87
C ALA A 130 4.03 6.12 10.52
N GLY A 131 2.92 6.41 9.83
CA GLY A 131 1.82 7.20 10.38
C GLY A 131 1.22 6.60 11.65
N ILE A 132 0.93 5.30 11.66
CA ILE A 132 0.38 4.62 12.85
C ILE A 132 1.40 4.56 13.99
N ASN A 133 2.68 4.30 13.69
CA ASN A 133 3.74 4.29 14.68
C ASN A 133 3.93 5.68 15.32
N ASN A 134 3.86 6.75 14.55
CA ASN A 134 3.92 8.12 15.08
C ASN A 134 2.75 8.38 16.04
N GLN A 135 1.54 7.96 15.70
CA GLN A 135 0.37 8.08 16.59
C GLN A 135 0.53 7.27 17.89
N LEU A 136 1.14 6.08 17.83
CA LEU A 136 1.46 5.29 19.00
C LEU A 136 2.50 6.00 19.88
N ASN A 137 3.58 6.51 19.30
CA ASN A 137 4.63 7.24 20.00
C ASN A 137 4.08 8.51 20.68
N ASP A 138 3.27 9.30 19.98
CA ASP A 138 2.61 10.49 20.52
C ASP A 138 1.70 10.15 21.71
N MET A 139 0.98 9.03 21.63
CA MET A 139 0.14 8.55 22.73
C MET A 139 0.98 8.15 23.95
N GLU A 140 2.10 7.47 23.74
CA GLU A 140 3.01 7.07 24.82
C GLU A 140 3.70 8.29 25.45
N MET A 141 4.12 9.27 24.65
CA MET A 141 4.66 10.54 25.15
C MET A 141 3.63 11.31 25.96
N LYS A 142 2.39 11.46 25.47
CA LYS A 142 1.30 12.12 26.22
C LYS A 142 1.00 11.40 27.52
N LYS A 143 1.02 10.06 27.52
CA LYS A 143 0.88 9.27 28.75
C LYS A 143 2.01 9.56 29.74
N ALA A 144 3.25 9.58 29.28
CA ALA A 144 4.42 9.88 30.12
C ALA A 144 4.36 11.31 30.70
N GLN A 145 3.99 12.31 29.90
CA GLN A 145 3.81 13.70 30.36
C GLN A 145 2.72 13.81 31.41
N ASN A 146 1.55 13.19 31.19
CA ASN A 146 0.46 13.18 32.16
C ASN A 146 0.86 12.50 33.48
N ILE A 147 1.63 11.40 33.42
CA ILE A 147 2.18 10.75 34.62
C ILE A 147 3.18 11.67 35.33
N SER A 148 4.10 12.30 34.60
CA SER A 148 5.09 13.22 35.18
C SER A 148 4.42 14.41 35.88
N GLN A 149 3.38 14.99 35.27
CA GLN A 149 2.61 16.09 35.87
C GLN A 149 1.83 15.63 37.11
N ALA A 150 1.24 14.44 37.08
CA ALA A 150 0.56 13.87 38.25
C ALA A 150 1.54 13.60 39.40
N VAL A 151 2.74 13.08 39.10
CA VAL A 151 3.80 12.85 40.10
C VAL A 151 4.31 14.16 40.67
N GLN A 152 4.53 15.20 39.85
CA GLN A 152 4.90 16.53 40.33
C GLN A 152 3.80 17.15 41.20
N GLY A 153 2.52 17.03 40.80
CA GLY A 153 1.39 17.51 41.60
C GLY A 153 1.26 16.80 42.96
N VAL A 154 1.49 15.48 43.00
CA VAL A 154 1.53 14.72 44.26
C VAL A 154 2.74 15.10 45.10
N ALA A 155 3.91 15.31 44.51
CA ALA A 155 5.10 15.74 45.22
C ALA A 155 4.94 17.14 45.83
N SER A 156 4.34 18.09 45.09
CA SER A 156 4.00 19.42 45.62
C SER A 156 2.97 19.34 46.74
N ALA A 157 1.90 18.56 46.57
CA ALA A 157 0.90 18.36 47.62
C ALA A 157 1.47 17.68 48.87
N ALA A 158 2.39 16.72 48.71
CA ALA A 158 3.08 16.07 49.83
C ALA A 158 4.09 17.02 50.50
N GLY A 159 4.75 17.89 49.75
CA GLY A 159 5.62 18.94 50.27
C GLY A 159 4.86 20.00 51.07
N ASP A 160 3.69 20.41 50.60
CA ASP A 160 2.81 21.36 51.30
C ASP A 160 2.19 20.75 52.58
N ILE A 161 1.90 19.44 52.58
CA ILE A 161 1.44 18.73 53.77
C ILE A 161 2.59 18.54 54.76
N ALA A 162 3.78 18.15 54.31
CA ALA A 162 4.93 17.94 55.18
C ALA A 162 5.55 19.24 55.72
N GLY A 163 5.37 20.38 55.03
CA GLY A 163 5.81 21.70 55.48
C GLY A 163 4.84 22.42 56.42
N ASN A 164 3.63 21.89 56.61
CA ASN A 164 2.58 22.44 57.49
C ASN A 164 2.43 21.68 58.83
N PHE A 165 3.36 20.79 59.17
CA PHE A 165 3.52 20.17 60.50
C PHE A 165 4.85 20.60 61.11
#